data_AF-A0A2S1XEM5-F1
#
_entry.id   AF-A0A2S1XEM5-F1
#
_cell.length_a   1.000
_cell.length_b   1.000
_cell.length_c   1.000
_cell.angle_alpha   90.00
_cell.angle_beta   90.00
_cell.angle_gamma   90.00
#
_symmetry.space_group_name_H-M   'P 1'
#
loop_
_entity.id
_entity.type
_entity.pdbx_description
1 polymer ?
#
loop_
_entity_poly.entity_id
_entity_poly.type
_entity_poly.pdbx_seq_one_letter_code
_entity_poly.pdbx_strand_id
1 'polypeptide(L)'
;MKRLLLSAAMIAGALGPWPALAETCPEGVNRLGQRIGALEAAGNQTPASISPQELGQLRALRQTAERAGQRGGEPACQTILSEADALLRSVERPRVVAADDLSKAKLHNASGEEMGSISELVVDPNTGRVAYAVVEAGGFLGLGERNFPVPWALIQPAQAGDGYVLNVTKDRLTAAPQFTSSNRPDMSDRQWAVALHTYYGVQPYWMRDGAALAAVGMPEGGAAGSPQLQSEVQRLSQEVDRLNRELSQARTLADTARKPDGAAQPGSSGSTGNAPAPDQGGSTPPAPQQ
;
A
#
# COMPACT_ATOMS: atom_id res chain seq x y z
N MET A 1 71.86 -34.14 -59.48
CA MET A 1 71.51 -33.47 -58.21
C MET A 1 69.98 -33.49 -58.13
N LYS A 2 69.36 -34.37 -57.33
CA LYS A 2 68.82 -34.09 -55.98
C LYS A 2 68.00 -32.78 -55.92
N ARG A 3 66.65 -32.88 -55.84
CA ARG A 3 65.81 -32.77 -54.60
C ARG A 3 65.68 -31.30 -54.15
N LEU A 4 64.54 -30.76 -53.72
CA LEU A 4 63.29 -31.32 -53.21
C LEU A 4 62.16 -30.27 -53.40
N LEU A 5 60.92 -30.67 -53.72
CA LEU A 5 59.72 -29.82 -53.51
C LEU A 5 59.01 -30.30 -52.25
N LEU A 6 58.81 -29.39 -51.28
CA LEU A 6 58.19 -29.70 -50.00
C LEU A 6 56.84 -28.99 -49.90
N SER A 7 55.77 -29.76 -50.06
CA SER A 7 54.40 -29.32 -49.80
C SER A 7 54.20 -29.14 -48.30
N ALA A 8 53.86 -27.93 -47.85
CA ALA A 8 53.36 -27.69 -46.49
C ALA A 8 51.82 -27.67 -46.53
N ALA A 9 51.19 -28.48 -45.67
CA ALA A 9 49.75 -28.71 -45.72
C ALA A 9 48.95 -27.51 -45.16
N MET A 10 47.95 -27.06 -45.93
CA MET A 10 46.85 -26.26 -45.41
C MET A 10 46.01 -27.11 -44.47
N ILE A 11 46.04 -26.83 -43.16
CA ILE A 11 45.10 -27.42 -42.21
C ILE A 11 43.76 -26.69 -42.37
N ALA A 12 42.90 -27.23 -43.24
CA ALA A 12 41.50 -26.84 -43.35
C ALA A 12 40.69 -27.43 -42.17
N GLY A 13 40.94 -26.91 -40.97
CA GLY A 13 40.13 -27.18 -39.78
C GLY A 13 38.92 -26.25 -39.77
N ALA A 14 37.71 -26.79 -39.84
CA ALA A 14 36.49 -26.01 -39.98
C ALA A 14 36.21 -25.11 -38.77
N LEU A 15 36.42 -23.80 -38.93
CA LEU A 15 35.87 -22.75 -38.06
C LEU A 15 34.37 -22.56 -38.39
N GLY A 16 33.57 -23.58 -38.12
CA GLY A 16 32.13 -23.38 -37.95
C GLY A 16 31.88 -22.57 -36.67
N PRO A 17 30.86 -21.68 -36.63
CA PRO A 17 30.51 -21.00 -35.40
C PRO A 17 30.08 -22.06 -34.38
N TRP A 18 30.89 -22.27 -33.34
CA TRP A 18 30.47 -23.09 -32.21
C TRP A 18 29.20 -22.45 -31.65
N PRO A 19 28.07 -23.18 -31.54
CA PRO A 19 26.95 -22.67 -30.78
C PRO A 19 27.46 -22.43 -29.36
N ALA A 20 27.26 -21.22 -28.84
CA ALA A 20 27.37 -21.01 -27.40
C ALA A 20 26.48 -22.05 -26.74
N LEU A 21 27.07 -22.91 -25.91
CA LEU A 21 26.36 -24.04 -25.30
C LEU A 21 25.22 -23.48 -24.45
N ALA A 22 24.01 -23.52 -25.01
CA ALA A 22 22.81 -23.24 -24.25
C ALA A 22 22.74 -24.31 -23.16
N GLU A 23 22.75 -23.88 -21.90
CA GLU A 23 22.73 -24.81 -20.78
C GLU A 23 21.56 -25.76 -20.89
N THR A 24 21.85 -27.04 -20.65
CA THR A 24 20.81 -28.07 -20.67
C THR A 24 19.90 -27.87 -19.47
N CYS A 25 18.62 -28.22 -19.62
CA CYS A 25 17.65 -28.14 -18.52
C CYS A 25 18.14 -28.80 -17.21
N PRO A 26 18.79 -29.99 -17.22
CA PRO A 26 19.36 -30.59 -16.00
C PRO A 26 20.44 -29.75 -15.32
N GLU A 27 21.33 -29.11 -16.09
CA GLU A 27 22.40 -28.26 -15.55
C GLU A 27 21.82 -27.01 -14.88
N GLY A 28 20.89 -26.34 -15.55
CA GLY A 28 20.21 -25.16 -15.02
C GLY A 28 19.38 -25.46 -13.76
N VAL A 29 18.66 -26.59 -13.73
CA VAL A 29 17.95 -27.09 -12.54
C VAL A 29 18.93 -27.35 -11.38
N ASN A 30 20.07 -27.99 -11.64
CA ASN A 30 21.06 -28.29 -10.62
C ASN A 30 21.69 -27.01 -10.04
N ARG A 31 22.04 -26.04 -10.89
CA ARG A 31 22.54 -24.71 -10.46
C ARG A 31 21.49 -23.97 -9.63
N LEU A 32 20.23 -23.96 -10.05
CA LEU A 32 19.11 -23.38 -9.29
C LEU A 32 18.99 -24.03 -7.90
N GLY A 33 19.11 -25.37 -7.83
CA GLY A 33 19.15 -26.11 -6.57
C GLY A 33 20.30 -25.67 -5.64
N GLN A 34 21.51 -25.52 -6.18
CA GLN A 34 22.68 -25.06 -5.40
C GLN A 34 22.48 -23.64 -4.84
N ARG A 35 21.92 -22.71 -5.61
CA ARG A 35 21.63 -21.34 -5.13
C ARG A 35 20.54 -21.30 -4.07
N ILE A 36 19.46 -22.06 -4.24
CA ILE A 36 18.42 -22.21 -3.20
C ILE A 36 19.02 -22.78 -1.91
N GLY A 37 19.86 -23.81 -2.00
CA GLY A 37 20.53 -24.39 -0.82
C GLY A 37 21.51 -23.42 -0.13
N ALA A 38 22.21 -22.57 -0.89
CA ALA A 38 23.06 -21.53 -0.33
C ALA A 38 22.24 -20.45 0.41
N LEU A 39 21.08 -20.08 -0.11
CA LEU A 39 20.14 -19.14 0.53
C LEU A 39 19.48 -19.74 1.79
N GLU A 40 19.14 -21.03 1.75
CA GLU A 40 18.68 -21.78 2.93
C GLU A 40 19.74 -21.84 4.04
N ALA A 41 21.00 -22.07 3.68
CA ALA A 41 22.11 -22.13 4.62
C ALA A 41 22.48 -20.74 5.20
N ALA A 42 22.31 -19.66 4.42
CA ALA A 42 22.51 -18.29 4.88
C ALA A 42 21.48 -17.87 5.96
N GLY A 43 20.24 -18.35 5.81
CA GLY A 43 19.20 -18.32 6.85
C GLY A 43 18.95 -16.95 7.48
N ASN A 44 18.61 -16.96 8.77
CA ASN A 44 18.37 -15.73 9.56
C ASN A 44 19.67 -14.96 9.92
N GLN A 45 20.84 -15.41 9.49
CA GLN A 45 22.13 -14.81 9.85
C GLN A 45 22.62 -13.78 8.81
N THR A 46 22.01 -13.72 7.63
CA THR A 46 22.30 -12.71 6.61
C THR A 46 21.26 -11.58 6.60
N PRO A 47 21.66 -10.29 6.52
CA PRO A 47 20.73 -9.15 6.41
C PRO A 47 19.85 -9.16 5.15
N ALA A 48 20.24 -9.91 4.11
CA ALA A 48 19.42 -10.20 2.95
C ALA A 48 18.36 -11.27 3.32
N SER A 49 17.38 -10.88 4.14
CA SER A 49 16.29 -11.76 4.57
C SER A 49 15.36 -12.07 3.39
N ILE A 50 15.63 -13.18 2.69
CA ILE A 50 14.66 -13.81 1.81
C ILE A 50 13.40 -14.11 2.64
N SER A 51 12.22 -13.77 2.13
CA SER A 51 10.99 -14.18 2.80
C SER A 51 10.78 -15.70 2.66
N PRO A 52 10.15 -16.36 3.64
CA PRO A 52 9.75 -17.77 3.51
C PRO A 52 8.88 -18.04 2.27
N GLN A 53 8.14 -17.01 1.81
CA GLN A 53 7.30 -17.05 0.61
C GLN A 53 8.12 -17.06 -0.69
N GLU A 54 9.11 -16.16 -0.84
CA GLU A 54 10.01 -16.15 -2.01
C GLU A 54 10.81 -17.46 -2.12
N LEU A 55 11.28 -17.97 -0.98
CA LEU A 55 11.96 -19.26 -0.94
C LEU A 55 11.04 -20.44 -1.32
N GLY A 56 9.76 -20.37 -0.92
CA GLY A 56 8.71 -21.28 -1.39
C GLY A 56 8.49 -21.21 -2.90
N GLN A 57 8.43 -20.00 -3.47
CA GLN A 57 8.29 -19.78 -4.91
C GLN A 57 9.50 -20.33 -5.70
N LEU A 58 10.73 -20.09 -5.23
CA LEU A 58 11.95 -20.61 -5.85
C LEU A 58 11.97 -22.15 -5.89
N ARG A 59 11.58 -22.82 -4.80
CA ARG A 59 11.44 -24.28 -4.78
C ARG A 59 10.37 -24.77 -5.75
N ALA A 60 9.21 -24.08 -5.82
CA ALA A 60 8.13 -24.44 -6.73
C ALA A 60 8.52 -24.28 -8.21
N LEU A 61 9.25 -23.22 -8.56
CA LEU A 61 9.81 -23.02 -9.90
C LEU A 61 10.80 -24.13 -10.25
N ARG A 62 11.75 -24.46 -9.37
CA ARG A 62 12.72 -25.55 -9.58
C ARG A 62 12.02 -26.89 -9.86
N GLN A 63 11.05 -27.28 -9.03
CA GLN A 63 10.28 -28.51 -9.25
C GLN A 63 9.46 -28.49 -10.56
N THR A 64 9.06 -27.31 -11.02
CA THR A 64 8.28 -27.18 -12.26
C THR A 64 9.19 -27.26 -13.49
N ALA A 65 10.42 -26.72 -13.41
CA ALA A 65 11.46 -26.92 -14.41
C ALA A 65 11.89 -28.41 -14.51
N GLU A 66 12.11 -29.09 -13.36
CA GLU A 66 12.36 -30.53 -13.30
C GLU A 66 11.29 -31.35 -14.05
N ARG A 67 10.01 -31.08 -13.77
CA ARG A 67 8.86 -31.74 -14.42
C ARG A 67 8.75 -31.40 -15.92
N ALA A 68 9.18 -30.21 -16.35
CA ALA A 68 9.21 -29.84 -17.76
C ALA A 68 10.31 -30.59 -18.52
N GLY A 69 11.53 -30.66 -17.96
CA GLY A 69 12.65 -31.41 -18.52
C GLY A 69 12.36 -32.91 -18.68
N GLN A 70 11.76 -33.53 -17.66
CA GLN A 70 11.37 -34.95 -17.70
C GLN A 70 10.38 -35.31 -18.82
N ARG A 71 9.64 -34.34 -19.34
CA ARG A 71 8.68 -34.52 -20.45
C ARG A 71 9.30 -34.24 -21.83
N GLY A 72 10.62 -34.00 -21.91
CA GLY A 72 11.29 -33.53 -23.13
C GLY A 72 10.96 -32.07 -23.48
N GLY A 73 10.34 -31.32 -22.55
CA GLY A 73 9.94 -29.93 -22.75
C GLY A 73 11.08 -28.96 -22.50
N GLU A 74 12.18 -29.08 -23.24
CA GLU A 74 13.40 -28.30 -23.01
C GLU A 74 13.19 -26.77 -23.08
N PRO A 75 12.46 -26.21 -24.08
CA PRO A 75 12.15 -24.78 -24.09
C PRO A 75 11.31 -24.33 -22.90
N ALA A 76 10.33 -25.16 -22.48
CA ALA A 76 9.48 -24.85 -21.34
C ALA A 76 10.28 -24.85 -20.02
N CYS A 77 11.24 -25.79 -19.87
CA CYS A 77 12.18 -25.78 -18.76
C CYS A 77 13.04 -24.51 -18.75
N GLN A 78 13.58 -24.10 -19.90
CA GLN A 78 14.35 -22.86 -20.02
C GLN A 78 13.54 -21.61 -19.65
N THR A 79 12.25 -21.52 -20.04
CA THR A 79 11.36 -20.44 -19.59
C THR A 79 11.26 -20.39 -18.08
N ILE A 80 10.90 -21.50 -17.42
CA ILE A 80 10.74 -21.58 -15.96
C ILE A 80 12.05 -21.27 -15.23
N LEU A 81 13.19 -21.74 -15.76
CA LEU A 81 14.51 -21.43 -15.21
C LEU A 81 14.81 -19.94 -15.29
N SER A 82 14.49 -19.26 -16.40
CA SER A 82 14.73 -17.81 -16.54
C SER A 82 13.84 -16.94 -15.62
N GLU A 83 12.62 -17.38 -15.32
CA GLU A 83 11.76 -16.78 -14.27
C GLU A 83 12.39 -16.94 -12.88
N ALA A 84 12.84 -18.16 -12.53
CA ALA A 84 13.53 -18.42 -11.26
C ALA A 84 14.80 -17.59 -11.10
N ASP A 85 15.54 -17.42 -12.20
CA ASP A 85 16.76 -16.63 -12.26
C ASP A 85 16.50 -15.13 -12.09
N ALA A 86 15.36 -14.63 -12.59
CA ALA A 86 14.92 -13.25 -12.36
C ALA A 86 14.54 -13.01 -10.89
N LEU A 87 13.85 -13.96 -10.26
CA LEU A 87 13.53 -13.91 -8.84
C LEU A 87 14.81 -13.94 -7.98
N LEU A 88 15.76 -14.85 -8.27
CA LEU A 88 17.06 -14.89 -7.59
C LEU A 88 17.87 -13.59 -7.75
N ARG A 89 17.91 -13.01 -8.95
CA ARG A 89 18.58 -11.71 -9.16
C ARG A 89 17.97 -10.60 -8.32
N SER A 90 16.65 -10.62 -8.09
CA SER A 90 15.97 -9.61 -7.26
C SER A 90 16.25 -9.76 -5.76
N VAL A 91 16.64 -10.96 -5.31
CA VAL A 91 17.11 -11.26 -3.95
C VAL A 91 18.58 -10.90 -3.79
N GLU A 92 19.44 -11.40 -4.68
CA GLU A 92 20.90 -11.26 -4.57
C GLU A 92 21.38 -9.81 -4.77
N ARG A 93 20.62 -9.01 -5.53
CA ARG A 93 20.85 -7.57 -5.66
C ARG A 93 19.69 -6.83 -4.99
N PRO A 94 19.86 -6.32 -3.75
CA PRO A 94 18.84 -5.48 -3.15
C PRO A 94 18.56 -4.31 -4.09
N ARG A 95 17.28 -4.01 -4.33
CA ARG A 95 16.86 -2.90 -5.20
C ARG A 95 17.11 -1.57 -4.50
N VAL A 96 18.37 -1.15 -4.55
CA VAL A 96 18.86 0.15 -4.10
C VAL A 96 19.04 1.07 -5.30
N VAL A 97 18.72 2.33 -5.10
CA VAL A 97 18.93 3.44 -6.04
C VAL A 97 19.66 4.51 -5.24
N ALA A 98 20.62 5.22 -5.85
CA ALA A 98 21.30 6.30 -5.14
C ALA A 98 20.29 7.42 -4.80
N ALA A 99 20.41 8.03 -3.63
CA ALA A 99 19.57 9.18 -3.27
C ALA A 99 19.71 10.32 -4.31
N ASP A 100 20.90 10.47 -4.89
CA ASP A 100 21.20 11.45 -5.94
C ASP A 100 20.55 11.16 -7.30
N ASP A 101 20.23 9.88 -7.58
CA ASP A 101 19.48 9.44 -8.78
C ASP A 101 17.96 9.56 -8.56
N LEU A 102 17.52 9.43 -7.30
CA LEU A 102 16.13 9.69 -6.90
C LEU A 102 15.83 11.19 -6.92
N SER A 103 16.76 12.03 -6.43
CA SER A 103 16.74 13.47 -6.71
C SER A 103 16.82 13.69 -8.22
N LYS A 104 16.00 14.59 -8.77
CA LYS A 104 15.75 14.83 -10.21
C LYS A 104 14.94 13.75 -10.93
N ALA A 105 14.56 12.64 -10.30
CA ALA A 105 13.69 11.66 -10.93
C ALA A 105 12.32 12.29 -11.24
N LYS A 106 11.83 12.10 -12.48
CA LYS A 106 10.51 12.60 -12.90
C LYS A 106 9.40 11.80 -12.25
N LEU A 107 8.33 12.52 -11.88
CA LEU A 107 7.09 11.96 -11.39
C LEU A 107 5.98 12.13 -12.43
N HIS A 108 5.30 11.02 -12.73
CA HIS A 108 4.11 10.98 -13.55
C HIS A 108 2.95 10.40 -12.75
N ASN A 109 1.69 10.72 -13.08
CA ASN A 109 0.55 10.02 -12.50
C ASN A 109 0.21 8.74 -13.29
N ALA A 110 -0.82 8.00 -12.84
CA ALA A 110 -1.25 6.75 -13.50
C ALA A 110 -1.74 6.94 -14.96
N SER A 111 -2.08 8.16 -15.37
CA SER A 111 -2.42 8.54 -16.74
C SER A 111 -1.22 9.07 -17.56
N GLY A 112 -0.01 9.05 -17.00
CA GLY A 112 1.23 9.52 -17.65
C GLY A 112 1.45 11.03 -17.60
N GLU A 113 0.56 11.81 -16.99
CA GLU A 113 0.71 13.26 -16.87
C GLU A 113 1.89 13.62 -15.96
N GLU A 114 2.71 14.59 -16.34
CA GLU A 114 3.86 15.04 -15.53
C GLU A 114 3.39 15.81 -14.28
N MET A 115 3.81 15.31 -13.11
CA MET A 115 3.51 15.86 -11.78
C MET A 115 4.65 16.75 -11.23
N GLY A 116 5.84 16.67 -11.81
CA GLY A 116 7.04 17.39 -11.38
C GLY A 116 8.25 16.46 -11.27
N SER A 117 9.23 16.83 -10.44
CA SER A 117 10.40 16.00 -10.12
C SER A 117 10.61 15.92 -8.61
N ILE A 118 11.31 14.88 -8.14
CA ILE A 118 11.75 14.81 -6.74
C ILE A 118 12.94 15.77 -6.57
N SER A 119 12.83 16.80 -5.72
CA SER A 119 13.95 17.70 -5.40
C SER A 119 14.79 17.18 -4.21
N GLU A 120 14.16 16.51 -3.25
CA GLU A 120 14.82 16.04 -2.03
C GLU A 120 14.15 14.77 -1.47
N LEU A 121 14.90 13.95 -0.74
CA LEU A 121 14.38 12.86 0.09
C LEU A 121 14.58 13.17 1.58
N VAL A 122 13.52 13.02 2.36
CA VAL A 122 13.57 13.16 3.82
C VAL A 122 13.60 11.77 4.44
N VAL A 123 14.65 11.49 5.21
CA VAL A 123 14.90 10.17 5.83
C VAL A 123 14.69 10.26 7.34
N ASP A 124 14.03 9.27 7.92
CA ASP A 124 13.99 9.08 9.37
C ASP A 124 15.32 8.46 9.85
N PRO A 125 16.15 9.17 10.63
CA PRO A 125 17.44 8.65 11.08
C PRO A 125 17.30 7.47 12.06
N ASN A 126 16.13 7.25 12.66
CA ASN A 126 15.90 6.16 13.62
C ASN A 126 15.63 4.83 12.93
N THR A 127 14.96 4.85 11.77
CA THR A 127 14.57 3.64 11.02
C THR A 127 15.32 3.47 9.69
N GLY A 128 16.04 4.49 9.23
CA GLY A 128 16.68 4.52 7.90
C GLY A 128 15.68 4.56 6.73
N ARG A 129 14.37 4.73 7.01
CA ARG A 129 13.31 4.75 6.00
C ARG A 129 13.20 6.15 5.38
N VAL A 130 12.95 6.22 4.06
CA VAL A 130 12.49 7.45 3.42
C VAL A 130 11.06 7.74 3.91
N ALA A 131 10.91 8.85 4.62
CA ALA A 131 9.62 9.33 5.12
C ALA A 131 8.84 10.04 3.99
N TYR A 132 9.51 10.97 3.32
CA TYR A 132 8.91 11.83 2.30
C TYR A 132 9.85 12.01 1.11
N ALA A 133 9.27 12.18 -0.07
CA ALA A 133 9.92 12.91 -1.16
C ALA A 133 9.38 14.35 -1.16
N VAL A 134 10.25 15.33 -1.36
CA VAL A 134 9.84 16.69 -1.72
C VAL A 134 9.70 16.71 -3.24
N VAL A 135 8.49 17.01 -3.72
CA VAL A 135 8.18 17.14 -5.14
C VAL A 135 8.20 18.60 -5.51
N GLU A 136 9.07 18.96 -6.45
CA GLU A 136 9.10 20.29 -7.05
C GLU A 136 8.22 20.29 -8.30
N ALA A 137 7.21 21.16 -8.32
CA ALA A 137 6.37 21.40 -9.50
C ALA A 137 6.55 22.85 -9.97
N GLY A 138 7.48 23.05 -10.90
CA GLY A 138 7.80 24.35 -11.49
C GLY A 138 7.16 24.58 -12.87
N GLY A 139 7.13 25.84 -13.31
CA GLY A 139 6.98 26.26 -14.71
C GLY A 139 5.59 26.14 -15.35
N PHE A 140 4.84 25.05 -15.16
CA PHE A 140 3.67 24.73 -15.99
C PHE A 140 2.39 25.55 -15.72
N LEU A 141 2.31 26.30 -14.62
CA LEU A 141 1.10 27.05 -14.22
C LEU A 141 1.36 28.52 -13.86
N GLY A 142 2.59 29.03 -14.04
CA GLY A 142 2.93 30.43 -13.72
C GLY A 142 2.94 30.80 -12.23
N LEU A 143 2.80 29.84 -11.32
CA LEU A 143 2.69 30.06 -9.86
C LEU A 143 4.02 30.20 -9.11
N GLY A 144 5.15 30.22 -9.84
CA GLY A 144 6.51 30.13 -9.29
C GLY A 144 6.86 28.71 -8.81
N GLU A 145 8.10 28.53 -8.36
CA GLU A 145 8.54 27.26 -7.77
C GLU A 145 7.75 26.95 -6.50
N ARG A 146 7.31 25.69 -6.36
CA ARG A 146 6.56 25.17 -5.22
C ARG A 146 7.01 23.75 -4.91
N ASN A 147 7.22 23.50 -3.63
CA ASN A 147 7.61 22.22 -3.08
C ASN A 147 6.43 21.58 -2.34
N PHE A 148 6.14 20.33 -2.66
CA PHE A 148 5.05 19.53 -2.12
C PHE A 148 5.65 18.30 -1.41
N PRO A 149 5.57 18.18 -0.08
CA PRO A 149 6.03 16.99 0.62
C PRO A 149 5.02 15.86 0.39
N VAL A 150 5.51 14.72 -0.10
CA VAL A 150 4.70 13.55 -0.46
C VAL A 150 5.20 12.34 0.33
N PRO A 151 4.35 11.65 1.10
CA PRO A 151 4.70 10.38 1.74
C PRO A 151 5.25 9.35 0.75
N TRP A 152 6.41 8.77 1.03
CA TRP A 152 7.10 7.84 0.12
C TRP A 152 6.23 6.66 -0.33
N ALA A 153 5.28 6.23 0.50
CA ALA A 153 4.32 5.16 0.20
C ALA A 153 3.40 5.42 -1.01
N LEU A 154 3.36 6.62 -1.56
CA LEU A 154 2.60 6.98 -2.77
C LEU A 154 3.42 6.90 -4.07
N ILE A 155 4.73 6.75 -3.97
CA ILE A 155 5.67 6.76 -5.10
C ILE A 155 6.09 5.32 -5.41
N GLN A 156 6.00 4.93 -6.67
CA GLN A 156 6.31 3.57 -7.15
C GLN A 156 7.18 3.64 -8.41
N PRO A 157 8.11 2.71 -8.66
CA PRO A 157 8.85 2.66 -9.93
C PRO A 157 7.90 2.52 -11.13
N ALA A 158 8.18 3.23 -12.22
CA ALA A 158 7.40 3.10 -13.45
C ALA A 158 7.65 1.73 -14.13
N GLN A 159 6.59 1.10 -14.63
CA GLN A 159 6.69 -0.21 -15.31
C GLN A 159 7.46 -0.15 -16.63
N ALA A 160 7.49 1.02 -17.29
CA ALA A 160 8.23 1.26 -18.53
C ALA A 160 9.72 1.60 -18.32
N GLY A 161 10.16 1.76 -17.06
CA GLY A 161 11.56 2.00 -16.69
C GLY A 161 11.99 3.47 -16.65
N ASP A 162 11.14 4.42 -17.04
CA ASP A 162 11.40 5.86 -17.03
C ASP A 162 10.73 6.56 -15.83
N GLY A 163 11.50 6.72 -14.75
CA GLY A 163 11.08 7.49 -13.57
C GLY A 163 10.09 6.75 -12.66
N TYR A 164 9.22 7.51 -11.99
CA TYR A 164 8.34 7.01 -10.93
C TYR A 164 6.89 7.48 -11.12
N VAL A 165 5.96 6.63 -10.73
CA VAL A 165 4.53 6.91 -10.68
C VAL A 165 4.16 7.42 -9.29
N LEU A 166 3.59 8.62 -9.23
CA LEU A 166 2.92 9.18 -8.05
C LEU A 166 1.43 8.85 -8.13
N ASN A 167 0.92 8.06 -7.19
CA ASN A 167 -0.49 7.67 -7.15
C ASN A 167 -1.40 8.75 -6.53
N VAL A 168 -1.37 9.96 -7.11
CA VAL A 168 -2.17 11.13 -6.70
C VAL A 168 -2.60 11.91 -7.96
N THR A 169 -3.82 12.46 -7.96
CA THR A 169 -4.30 13.35 -9.02
C THR A 169 -3.62 14.72 -8.96
N LYS A 170 -3.45 15.39 -10.10
CA LYS A 170 -2.79 16.71 -10.16
C LYS A 170 -3.43 17.73 -9.23
N ASP A 171 -4.77 17.79 -9.19
CA ASP A 171 -5.52 18.71 -8.32
C ASP A 171 -5.26 18.45 -6.83
N ARG A 172 -5.14 17.17 -6.43
CA ARG A 172 -4.83 16.78 -5.04
C ARG A 172 -3.36 17.01 -4.70
N LEU A 173 -2.46 17.04 -5.68
CA LEU A 173 -1.09 17.49 -5.44
C LEU A 173 -1.04 19.01 -5.25
N THR A 174 -1.69 19.79 -6.13
CA THR A 174 -1.68 21.26 -6.05
C THR A 174 -2.46 21.83 -4.87
N ALA A 175 -3.45 21.10 -4.34
CA ALA A 175 -4.18 21.43 -3.12
C ALA A 175 -3.52 20.90 -1.83
N ALA A 176 -2.36 20.22 -1.92
CA ALA A 176 -1.64 19.71 -0.76
C ALA A 176 -0.94 20.83 0.03
N PRO A 177 -0.53 20.58 1.29
CA PRO A 177 0.39 21.48 2.01
C PRO A 177 1.64 21.73 1.17
N GLN A 178 1.90 22.99 0.82
CA GLN A 178 3.02 23.38 -0.05
C GLN A 178 3.93 24.40 0.65
N PHE A 179 5.19 24.47 0.24
CA PHE A 179 6.14 25.45 0.74
C PHE A 179 7.08 25.98 -0.35
N THR A 180 7.78 27.06 -0.02
CA THR A 180 8.91 27.63 -0.76
C THR A 180 10.16 27.48 0.09
N SER A 181 11.36 27.64 -0.50
CA SER A 181 12.64 27.58 0.22
C SER A 181 12.74 28.54 1.42
N SER A 182 11.91 29.60 1.43
CA SER A 182 11.81 30.60 2.51
C SER A 182 10.86 30.25 3.66
N ASN A 183 9.97 29.26 3.51
CA ASN A 183 8.95 28.90 4.51
C ASN A 183 8.78 27.38 4.64
N ARG A 184 9.90 26.66 4.78
CA ARG A 184 9.90 25.21 4.92
C ARG A 184 9.32 24.81 6.29
N PRO A 185 8.35 23.88 6.36
CA PRO A 185 7.84 23.36 7.62
C PRO A 185 8.88 22.51 8.36
N ASP A 186 8.76 22.40 9.68
CA ASP A 186 9.49 21.38 10.44
C ASP A 186 8.92 20.00 10.12
N MET A 187 9.61 19.26 9.24
CA MET A 187 9.19 17.93 8.82
C MET A 187 9.45 16.84 9.86
N SER A 188 10.10 17.18 10.98
CA SER A 188 10.28 16.32 12.15
C SER A 188 9.12 16.43 13.16
N ASP A 189 8.29 17.48 13.07
CA ASP A 189 7.09 17.62 13.90
C ASP A 189 6.09 16.49 13.59
N ARG A 190 5.78 15.71 14.63
CA ARG A 190 4.84 14.59 14.57
C ARG A 190 3.41 15.02 14.27
N GLN A 191 2.97 16.21 14.69
CA GLN A 191 1.62 16.71 14.40
C GLN A 191 1.51 17.11 12.93
N TRP A 192 2.47 17.87 12.42
CA TRP A 192 2.58 18.18 10.98
C TRP A 192 2.62 16.90 10.13
N ALA A 193 3.45 15.93 10.54
CA ALA A 193 3.62 14.66 9.86
C ALA A 193 2.32 13.84 9.82
N VAL A 194 1.56 13.80 10.93
CA VAL A 194 0.24 13.16 10.96
C VAL A 194 -0.73 13.88 10.02
N ALA A 195 -0.81 15.21 10.06
CA ALA A 195 -1.70 15.98 9.20
C ALA A 195 -1.43 15.76 7.71
N LEU A 196 -0.15 15.69 7.31
CA LEU A 196 0.25 15.40 5.93
C LEU A 196 -0.21 14.00 5.47
N HIS A 197 0.05 12.98 6.28
CA HIS A 197 -0.38 11.61 5.97
C HIS A 197 -1.92 11.49 5.93
N THR A 198 -2.63 12.18 6.83
CA THR A 198 -4.10 12.27 6.82
C THR A 198 -4.62 12.93 5.55
N TYR A 199 -4.03 14.04 5.10
CA TYR A 199 -4.39 14.69 3.83
C TYR A 199 -4.31 13.73 2.64
N TYR A 200 -3.23 12.96 2.58
CA TYR A 200 -3.03 11.95 1.52
C TYR A 200 -3.80 10.65 1.74
N GLY A 201 -4.42 10.44 2.91
CA GLY A 201 -5.19 9.22 3.21
C GLY A 201 -4.32 7.96 3.31
N VAL A 202 -3.04 8.11 3.65
CA VAL A 202 -2.08 7.01 3.80
C VAL A 202 -1.67 6.86 5.25
N GLN A 203 -1.42 5.62 5.70
CA GLN A 203 -0.89 5.41 7.04
C GLN A 203 0.57 5.89 7.13
N PRO A 204 0.94 6.66 8.18
CA PRO A 204 2.32 6.95 8.52
C PRO A 204 3.23 5.72 8.54
N TYR A 205 4.42 5.86 7.96
CA TYR A 205 5.37 4.76 7.83
C TYR A 205 5.71 4.11 9.18
N TRP A 206 5.87 4.92 10.24
CA TRP A 206 6.17 4.47 11.61
C TRP A 206 5.04 3.67 12.28
N MET A 207 3.83 3.63 11.71
CA MET A 207 2.73 2.80 12.23
C MET A 207 2.60 1.45 11.51
N ARG A 208 3.15 1.30 10.31
CA ARG A 208 3.13 0.03 9.56
C ARG A 208 3.93 -1.06 10.29
N ASP A 209 5.04 -0.68 10.92
CA ASP A 209 5.89 -1.57 11.70
C ASP A 209 5.20 -2.06 12.98
N GLY A 210 4.34 -1.25 13.61
CA GLY A 210 3.53 -1.67 14.76
C GLY A 210 2.51 -2.76 14.41
N ALA A 211 1.89 -2.67 13.23
CA ALA A 211 0.98 -3.70 12.74
C ALA A 211 1.70 -5.01 12.38
N ALA A 212 2.91 -4.93 11.81
CA ALA A 212 3.73 -6.10 11.51
C ALA A 212 4.25 -6.79 12.78
N LEU A 213 4.70 -6.03 13.78
CA LEU A 213 5.13 -6.57 15.07
C LEU A 213 3.95 -7.20 15.85
N ALA A 214 2.76 -6.61 15.77
CA ALA A 214 1.54 -7.23 16.32
C ALA A 214 1.17 -8.55 15.61
N ALA A 215 1.46 -8.68 14.31
CA ALA A 215 1.21 -9.91 13.55
C ALA A 215 2.27 -11.01 13.75
N VAL A 216 3.50 -10.66 14.13
CA VAL A 216 4.62 -11.62 14.32
C VAL A 216 4.73 -12.12 15.76
N GLY A 217 4.04 -11.50 16.73
CA GLY A 217 4.27 -11.77 18.16
C GLY A 217 3.08 -11.60 19.10
N MET A 218 1.92 -12.18 18.78
CA MET A 218 0.82 -12.38 19.76
C MET A 218 0.11 -13.73 19.51
N PRO A 219 0.02 -14.67 20.49
CA PRO A 219 -1.11 -15.58 20.55
C PRO A 219 -2.40 -14.77 20.82
N GLU A 220 -3.56 -15.28 20.40
CA GLU A 220 -4.83 -14.54 20.48
C GLU A 220 -5.15 -14.04 21.91
N GLY A 221 -5.02 -12.73 22.13
CA GLY A 221 -5.42 -12.12 23.40
C GLY A 221 -4.77 -10.77 23.70
N GLY A 222 -5.41 -9.66 23.28
CA GLY A 222 -5.11 -8.36 23.86
C GLY A 222 -5.14 -7.16 22.90
N ALA A 223 -6.34 -6.71 22.52
CA ALA A 223 -6.55 -5.31 22.17
C ALA A 223 -6.53 -4.44 23.43
N ALA A 224 -5.39 -4.43 24.13
CA ALA A 224 -5.13 -3.54 25.25
C ALA A 224 -4.50 -2.25 24.72
N GLY A 225 -5.35 -1.30 24.33
CA GLY A 225 -4.95 0.11 24.39
C GLY A 225 -4.43 0.39 25.80
N SER A 226 -3.43 1.27 25.95
CA SER A 226 -2.77 1.50 27.23
C SER A 226 -3.80 1.64 28.37
N PRO A 227 -3.68 0.88 29.48
CA PRO A 227 -4.77 0.78 30.47
C PRO A 227 -5.17 2.12 31.07
N GLN A 228 -4.25 3.09 31.07
CA GLN A 228 -4.51 4.50 31.38
C GLN A 228 -5.51 5.13 30.39
N LEU A 229 -5.24 5.08 29.09
CA LEU A 229 -6.13 5.58 28.03
C LEU A 229 -7.48 4.86 28.01
N GLN A 230 -7.52 3.54 28.26
CA GLN A 230 -8.79 2.82 28.40
C GLN A 230 -9.59 3.34 29.61
N SER A 231 -8.96 3.48 30.78
CA SER A 231 -9.63 4.04 31.97
C SER A 231 -10.12 5.48 31.77
N GLU A 232 -9.41 6.28 30.99
CA GLU A 232 -9.75 7.67 30.68
C GLU A 232 -10.93 7.75 29.70
N VAL A 233 -10.95 6.91 28.65
CA VAL A 233 -12.11 6.78 27.74
C VAL A 233 -13.35 6.26 28.47
N GLN A 234 -13.23 5.26 29.35
CA GLN A 234 -14.36 4.79 30.18
C GLN A 234 -14.90 5.90 31.09
N ARG A 235 -14.01 6.69 31.72
CA ARG A 235 -14.40 7.81 32.59
C ARG A 235 -15.15 8.89 31.80
N LEU A 236 -14.62 9.28 30.64
CA LEU A 236 -15.24 10.27 29.77
C LEU A 236 -16.61 9.81 29.23
N SER A 237 -16.77 8.52 28.88
CA SER A 237 -18.08 8.02 28.44
C SER A 237 -19.13 8.08 29.55
N GLN A 238 -18.75 7.70 30.78
CA GLN A 238 -19.64 7.78 31.95
C GLN A 238 -20.07 9.23 32.26
N GLU A 239 -19.17 10.20 32.04
CA GLU A 239 -19.45 11.62 32.24
C GLU A 239 -20.38 12.18 31.16
N VAL A 240 -20.19 11.81 29.88
CA VAL A 240 -21.13 12.12 28.79
C VAL A 240 -22.53 11.52 29.04
N ASP A 241 -22.60 10.25 29.46
CA ASP A 241 -23.86 9.58 29.78
C ASP A 241 -24.57 10.24 30.96
N ARG A 242 -23.82 10.71 31.96
CA ARG A 242 -24.35 11.47 33.09
C ARG A 242 -24.93 12.81 32.64
N LEU A 243 -24.17 13.59 31.88
CA LEU A 243 -24.62 14.89 31.36
C LEU A 243 -25.86 14.75 30.48
N ASN A 244 -25.94 13.70 29.65
CA ASN A 244 -27.10 13.45 28.80
C ASN A 244 -28.36 13.08 29.62
N ARG A 245 -28.21 12.37 30.74
CA ARG A 245 -29.31 12.12 31.70
C ARG A 245 -29.73 13.38 32.45
N GLU A 246 -28.78 14.20 32.92
CA GLU A 246 -29.10 15.47 33.59
C GLU A 246 -29.82 16.43 32.63
N LEU A 247 -29.40 16.49 31.36
CA LEU A 247 -30.05 17.29 30.32
C LEU A 247 -31.47 16.79 29.99
N SER A 248 -31.71 15.47 29.97
CA SER A 248 -33.05 14.92 29.74
C SER A 248 -33.99 15.18 30.91
N GLN A 249 -33.50 15.09 32.15
CA GLN A 249 -34.26 15.47 33.34
C GLN A 249 -34.61 16.96 33.35
N ALA A 250 -33.65 17.84 33.05
CA ALA A 250 -33.88 19.28 32.94
C ALA A 250 -34.96 19.63 31.91
N ARG A 251 -35.00 18.93 30.76
CA ARG A 251 -36.07 19.07 29.76
C ARG A 251 -37.42 18.62 30.31
N THR A 252 -37.51 17.43 30.91
CA THR A 252 -38.80 16.95 31.48
C THR A 252 -39.34 17.86 32.59
N LEU A 253 -38.47 18.44 33.43
CA LEU A 253 -38.87 19.42 34.44
C LEU A 253 -39.38 20.72 33.80
N ALA A 254 -38.70 21.22 32.76
CA ALA A 254 -39.15 22.39 32.02
C ALA A 254 -40.49 22.17 31.30
N ASP A 255 -40.71 21.00 30.72
CA ASP A 255 -41.98 20.62 30.07
C ASP A 255 -43.12 20.46 31.10
N THR A 256 -42.82 19.91 32.28
CA THR A 256 -43.80 19.77 33.37
C THR A 256 -44.21 21.14 33.92
N ALA A 257 -43.24 22.04 34.13
CA ALA A 257 -43.49 23.42 34.55
C ALA A 257 -44.26 24.27 33.52
N ARG A 258 -44.31 23.83 32.25
CA ARG A 258 -45.03 24.52 31.17
C ARG A 258 -46.51 24.11 31.05
N LYS A 259 -46.96 23.11 31.80
CA LYS A 259 -48.34 22.64 31.78
C LYS A 259 -49.13 23.27 32.95
N PRO A 260 -50.08 24.18 32.69
CA PRO A 260 -50.88 24.78 33.75
C PRO A 260 -51.89 23.77 34.32
N ASP A 261 -52.07 23.79 35.64
CA ASP A 261 -53.08 22.99 36.32
C ASP A 261 -54.50 23.43 35.95
N GLY A 262 -55.37 22.47 35.67
CA GLY A 262 -56.79 22.70 35.42
C GLY A 262 -57.65 22.23 36.59
N ALA A 263 -58.68 23.01 36.96
CA ALA A 263 -59.72 22.56 37.89
C ALA A 263 -61.11 23.17 37.58
N ALA A 264 -62.14 22.34 37.77
CA ALA A 264 -63.57 22.64 37.92
C ALA A 264 -64.44 23.01 36.68
N GLN A 265 -65.26 22.04 36.27
CA GLN A 265 -66.65 22.20 35.77
C GLN A 265 -67.59 22.61 36.95
N PRO A 266 -68.89 23.01 36.77
CA PRO A 266 -69.80 22.70 35.64
C PRO A 266 -70.73 23.84 35.13
N GLY A 267 -71.45 23.60 34.02
CA GLY A 267 -72.54 24.47 33.54
C GLY A 267 -73.20 23.96 32.25
N SER A 268 -74.53 23.98 32.19
CA SER A 268 -75.36 23.41 31.11
C SER A 268 -75.93 24.45 30.12
N SER A 269 -76.15 24.08 28.85
CA SER A 269 -77.43 24.24 28.09
C SER A 269 -77.26 24.17 26.55
N GLY A 270 -78.09 23.34 25.88
CA GLY A 270 -78.59 23.48 24.49
C GLY A 270 -77.60 23.58 23.29
N SER A 271 -77.94 23.20 22.05
CA SER A 271 -79.13 22.54 21.51
C SER A 271 -78.84 21.94 20.11
N THR A 272 -79.34 20.73 19.85
CA THR A 272 -79.78 20.18 18.53
C THR A 272 -78.95 20.35 17.25
N GLY A 273 -78.53 19.22 16.65
CA GLY A 273 -78.18 19.08 15.23
C GLY A 273 -78.07 17.59 14.82
N ASN A 274 -78.89 17.14 13.86
CA ASN A 274 -79.10 15.71 13.54
C ASN A 274 -77.98 15.05 12.69
N ALA A 275 -77.83 13.73 12.85
CA ALA A 275 -77.11 12.78 11.96
C ALA A 275 -78.00 12.34 10.76
N PRO A 276 -77.63 11.41 9.82
CA PRO A 276 -76.43 10.54 9.66
C PRO A 276 -75.67 10.85 8.33
N ALA A 277 -74.93 10.01 7.58
CA ALA A 277 -74.68 8.56 7.52
C ALA A 277 -73.30 8.20 6.86
N PRO A 278 -72.85 6.92 6.80
CA PRO A 278 -71.48 6.54 6.40
C PRO A 278 -71.35 5.73 5.08
N ASP A 279 -70.11 5.54 4.62
CA ASP A 279 -69.61 4.40 3.81
C ASP A 279 -68.14 4.14 4.27
N GLN A 280 -67.71 2.93 4.69
CA GLN A 280 -67.57 1.64 3.98
C GLN A 280 -66.60 1.72 2.78
N GLY A 281 -65.52 0.94 2.67
CA GLY A 281 -64.93 -0.04 3.59
C GLY A 281 -63.61 -0.63 3.06
N GLY A 282 -63.08 -1.62 3.81
CA GLY A 282 -62.19 -2.74 3.43
C GLY A 282 -60.99 -2.53 2.47
N SER A 283 -59.74 -2.85 2.83
CA SER A 283 -59.22 -4.22 3.04
C SER A 283 -59.49 -5.15 1.83
N THR A 284 -58.53 -5.80 1.16
CA THR A 284 -57.41 -6.64 1.68
C THR A 284 -56.43 -7.01 0.53
N PRO A 285 -55.13 -7.30 0.77
CA PRO A 285 -54.24 -8.07 -0.15
C PRO A 285 -54.50 -9.61 -0.01
N PRO A 286 -53.67 -10.60 -0.46
CA PRO A 286 -52.42 -10.61 -1.25
C PRO A 286 -52.39 -11.64 -2.42
N ALA A 287 -51.22 -11.88 -3.05
CA ALA A 287 -50.60 -13.21 -3.35
C ALA A 287 -49.73 -13.23 -4.65
N PRO A 288 -48.71 -14.13 -4.77
CA PRO A 288 -47.73 -14.13 -5.88
C PRO A 288 -47.80 -15.35 -6.83
N GLN A 289 -47.40 -15.16 -8.09
CA GLN A 289 -47.03 -16.17 -9.13
C GLN A 289 -46.17 -15.44 -10.20
N GLN A 290 -45.12 -15.99 -10.83
CA GLN A 290 -44.38 -17.27 -10.70
C GLN A 290 -42.87 -16.98 -10.68
#